data_AF-A0A0F9QE90-F1
#
_entry.id   AF-A0A0F9QE90-F1
#
_cell.length_a   1.000
_cell.length_b   1.000
_cell.length_c   1.000
_cell.angle_alpha   90.00
_cell.angle_beta   90.00
_cell.angle_gamma   90.00
#
_symmetry.space_group_name_H-M   'P 1'
#
loop_
_entity.id
_entity.type
_entity.pdbx_description
1 polymer ?
#
loop_
_entity_poly.entity_id
_entity_poly.type
_entity_poly.pdbx_seq_one_letter_code
_entity_poly.pdbx_strand_id
1 'polypeptide(L)'
;MKRFSITIASIFFFLVSVGGVHGASFEISGGTESNVTTDTAQTFTADQTFNDNVKLHFGTDQDHNLVFDGSDFLISSGAGSIKLQDNTSITGTVEVGGRGKFQGGVLDGSNLALIALNAGKDIEIFPDGTEGLLIQDGGDVNLTGGTFSGDSASGGFLALVGSTHNTKGDVIVHSTSYFRFDKTNAGAPSAGDCDDDGDRGRLVIDTTNNALYVCNGGVRAWDVITLTDSADLRPTAIGFIIDGGGAVITVGEKGHVEIPYACTISRVTMLADQSGDIEVDIWKDTFGNFPPANGDSITSSTVPTISGDVAHQDTTLTNWTTSVTAGDILAYNVDTVTSITRVMVSLKCDRD
;
A
#
# COMPACT_ATOMS: atom_id res chain seq x y z
N MET A 1 116.60 22.17 20.79
CA MET A 1 115.39 22.35 19.96
C MET A 1 114.43 21.20 20.27
N LYS A 2 113.20 21.56 20.65
CA LYS A 2 111.93 20.77 20.70
C LYS A 2 111.88 19.45 21.49
N ARG A 3 111.17 19.54 22.62
CA ARG A 3 110.30 18.49 23.18
C ARG A 3 109.18 18.17 22.19
N PHE A 4 108.76 16.92 22.11
CA PHE A 4 107.34 16.57 22.01
C PHE A 4 107.12 15.25 22.75
N SER A 5 106.28 15.34 23.78
CA SER A 5 105.73 14.25 24.57
C SER A 5 104.22 14.31 24.35
N ILE A 6 103.54 13.17 24.28
CA ILE A 6 102.18 13.02 24.80
C ILE A 6 102.02 11.54 25.21
N THR A 7 101.79 11.39 26.50
CA THR A 7 101.32 10.21 27.24
C THR A 7 99.81 10.35 27.42
N ILE A 8 99.07 9.23 27.48
CA ILE A 8 97.86 8.97 28.31
C ILE A 8 97.38 7.56 27.91
N ALA A 9 96.86 6.66 28.74
CA ALA A 9 96.98 6.32 30.16
C ALA A 9 96.22 4.98 30.29
N SER A 10 96.74 4.06 31.08
CA SER A 10 96.22 2.72 31.37
C SER A 10 94.80 2.72 31.96
N ILE A 11 94.04 1.63 31.79
CA ILE A 11 93.07 1.14 32.80
C ILE A 11 92.94 -0.39 32.75
N PHE A 12 92.83 -0.93 33.96
CA PHE A 12 93.04 -2.28 34.44
C PHE A 12 92.03 -3.35 33.95
N PHE A 13 92.54 -4.57 33.83
CA PHE A 13 91.81 -5.83 33.75
C PHE A 13 91.15 -6.16 35.10
N PHE A 14 89.86 -6.48 35.11
CA PHE A 14 89.23 -7.22 36.22
C PHE A 14 88.33 -8.32 35.65
N LEU A 15 88.73 -9.56 35.92
CA LEU A 15 88.01 -10.78 35.58
C LEU A 15 87.02 -11.06 36.72
N VAL A 16 85.71 -11.09 36.45
CA VAL A 16 84.72 -11.70 37.34
C VAL A 16 84.12 -12.88 36.61
N SER A 17 84.46 -14.09 37.08
CA SER A 17 83.73 -15.31 36.77
C SER A 17 82.53 -15.41 37.71
N VAL A 18 81.36 -15.72 37.18
CA VAL A 18 80.34 -16.48 37.91
C VAL A 18 79.74 -17.49 36.93
N GLY A 19 79.86 -18.77 37.28
CA GLY A 19 79.24 -19.86 36.55
C GLY A 19 77.79 -20.04 36.95
N GLY A 20 76.95 -20.28 35.93
CA GLY A 20 75.70 -21.05 35.99
C GLY A 20 74.51 -20.43 36.72
N VAL A 21 73.59 -19.78 35.97
CA VAL A 21 72.14 -19.80 36.25
C VAL A 21 71.38 -19.76 34.92
N HIS A 22 70.23 -20.44 34.91
CA HIS A 22 69.34 -20.80 33.81
C HIS A 22 68.75 -19.64 33.00
N GLY A 23 68.36 -19.95 31.76
CA GLY A 23 67.43 -19.17 30.95
C GLY A 23 68.03 -17.85 30.45
N ALA A 24 68.47 -17.82 29.19
CA ALA A 24 68.60 -16.55 28.50
C ALA A 24 67.19 -16.01 28.24
N SER A 25 66.53 -15.44 29.26
CA SER A 25 65.52 -14.43 29.04
C SER A 25 66.27 -13.19 28.57
N PHE A 26 66.23 -12.97 27.26
CA PHE A 26 66.67 -11.73 26.65
C PHE A 26 65.69 -10.63 27.08
N GLU A 27 65.99 -9.99 28.20
CA GLU A 27 65.24 -8.86 28.73
C GLU A 27 65.86 -7.58 28.16
N ILE A 28 65.23 -7.00 27.12
CA ILE A 28 65.60 -5.66 26.67
C ILE A 28 64.93 -4.65 27.60
N SER A 29 65.64 -4.32 28.67
CA SER A 29 65.30 -3.18 29.52
C SER A 29 65.98 -1.93 28.96
N GLY A 30 65.18 -1.09 28.30
CA GLY A 30 65.47 0.33 28.14
C GLY A 30 66.05 0.76 26.79
N GLY A 31 65.21 1.45 26.00
CA GLY A 31 65.64 2.52 25.09
C GLY A 31 65.83 2.13 23.63
N THR A 32 64.96 2.71 22.79
CA THR A 32 65.11 2.92 21.34
C THR A 32 65.04 1.68 20.44
N GLU A 33 63.82 1.42 19.92
CA GLU A 33 63.48 0.56 18.77
C GLU A 33 64.31 -0.73 18.58
N SER A 34 63.83 -1.84 19.14
CA SER A 34 64.37 -3.17 18.86
C SER A 34 63.71 -3.77 17.62
N ASN A 35 64.37 -3.71 16.46
CA ASN A 35 63.95 -4.42 15.24
C ASN A 35 64.27 -5.92 15.37
N VAL A 36 63.27 -6.73 15.71
CA VAL A 36 63.37 -8.20 15.73
C VAL A 36 62.95 -8.73 14.35
N THR A 37 63.93 -9.18 13.56
CA THR A 37 63.74 -9.63 12.16
C THR A 37 63.99 -11.13 12.01
N THR A 38 63.17 -11.97 12.67
CA THR A 38 63.26 -13.43 12.50
C THR A 38 61.96 -14.01 11.95
N ASP A 39 62.08 -14.75 10.85
CA ASP A 39 61.03 -15.37 10.02
C ASP A 39 60.37 -16.61 10.67
N THR A 40 60.16 -16.60 11.99
CA THR A 40 59.48 -17.67 12.74
C THR A 40 58.42 -17.07 13.64
N ALA A 41 57.24 -17.69 13.66
CA ALA A 41 56.08 -17.27 14.44
C ALA A 41 56.47 -16.98 15.89
N GLN A 42 56.39 -15.71 16.30
CA GLN A 42 56.63 -15.31 17.69
C GLN A 42 55.30 -15.33 18.44
N THR A 43 55.20 -16.19 19.45
CA THR A 43 54.11 -16.17 20.42
C THR A 43 54.52 -15.28 21.58
N PHE A 44 53.93 -14.09 21.66
CA PHE A 44 54.09 -13.21 22.82
C PHE A 44 53.13 -13.66 23.92
N THR A 45 53.61 -14.51 24.83
CA THR A 45 52.86 -14.88 26.04
C THR A 45 53.13 -13.83 27.11
N ALA A 46 52.29 -12.80 27.20
CA ALA A 46 52.51 -11.70 28.13
C ALA A 46 51.85 -11.98 29.50
N ASP A 47 52.68 -12.15 30.52
CA ASP A 47 52.38 -11.69 31.89
C ASP A 47 53.08 -10.32 32.11
N GLN A 48 53.29 -9.57 31.02
CA GLN A 48 53.92 -8.24 31.03
C GLN A 48 52.85 -7.16 30.97
N THR A 49 52.82 -6.33 32.01
CA THR A 49 52.08 -5.07 32.03
C THR A 49 52.80 -4.07 31.14
N PHE A 50 52.20 -3.72 30.00
CA PHE A 50 52.67 -2.61 29.18
C PHE A 50 52.21 -1.30 29.82
N ASN A 51 53.13 -0.35 30.04
CA ASN A 51 52.78 1.02 30.42
C ASN A 51 52.16 1.77 29.22
N ASP A 52 51.59 2.96 29.46
CA ASP A 52 50.99 3.79 28.40
C ASP A 52 51.95 4.09 27.23
N ASN A 53 51.40 4.24 26.02
CA ASN A 53 52.13 4.56 24.78
C ASN A 53 53.04 3.44 24.23
N VAL A 54 52.76 2.18 24.54
CA VAL A 54 53.45 1.06 23.88
C VAL A 54 52.85 0.84 22.50
N LYS A 55 53.71 0.91 21.48
CA LYS A 55 53.38 0.62 20.08
C LYS A 55 54.09 -0.65 19.66
N LEU A 56 53.32 -1.60 19.13
CA LEU A 56 53.85 -2.79 18.49
C LEU A 56 53.64 -2.64 16.98
N HIS A 57 54.73 -2.43 16.27
CA HIS A 57 54.76 -2.30 14.82
C HIS A 57 55.09 -3.65 14.20
N PHE A 58 54.25 -4.12 13.28
CA PHE A 58 54.50 -5.32 12.50
C PHE A 58 54.76 -4.94 11.03
N GLY A 59 55.80 -5.53 10.44
CA GLY A 59 56.25 -5.22 9.07
C GLY A 59 57.32 -4.14 9.02
N THR A 60 57.91 -3.93 7.84
CA THR A 60 59.03 -2.99 7.63
C THR A 60 58.60 -1.52 7.51
N ASP A 61 57.31 -1.28 7.32
CA ASP A 61 56.70 0.02 7.01
C ASP A 61 55.38 0.25 7.78
N GLN A 62 55.18 -0.45 8.90
CA GLN A 62 54.00 -0.31 9.78
C GLN A 62 52.67 -0.77 9.15
N ASP A 63 52.72 -1.82 8.34
CA ASP A 63 51.55 -2.44 7.69
C ASP A 63 50.42 -2.78 8.67
N HIS A 64 50.78 -3.18 9.90
CA HIS A 64 49.85 -3.46 10.98
C HIS A 64 50.39 -2.91 12.30
N ASN A 65 49.55 -2.14 13.01
CA ASN A 65 49.90 -1.58 14.30
C ASN A 65 48.89 -2.00 15.36
N LEU A 66 49.42 -2.42 16.51
CA LEU A 66 48.69 -2.54 17.76
C LEU A 66 49.18 -1.44 18.69
N VAL A 67 48.29 -0.54 19.11
CA VAL A 67 48.63 0.58 19.98
C VAL A 67 47.78 0.53 21.23
N PHE A 68 48.43 0.59 22.39
CA PHE A 68 47.80 0.87 23.67
C PHE A 68 48.17 2.30 24.06
N ASP A 69 47.21 3.22 23.99
CA ASP A 69 47.45 4.65 24.29
C ASP A 69 47.09 5.05 25.73
N GLY A 70 46.65 4.08 26.53
CA GLY A 70 46.29 4.25 27.94
C GLY A 70 44.78 4.21 28.20
N SER A 71 43.94 4.49 27.19
CA SER A 71 42.48 4.31 27.28
C SER A 71 41.97 3.24 26.34
N ASP A 72 42.56 3.12 25.15
CA ASP A 72 42.03 2.32 24.07
C ASP A 72 43.06 1.30 23.55
N PHE A 73 42.53 0.19 23.03
CA PHE A 73 43.31 -0.76 22.25
C PHE A 73 43.01 -0.55 20.77
N LEU A 74 43.94 0.09 20.07
CA LEU A 74 43.80 0.50 18.68
C LEU A 74 44.51 -0.52 17.78
N ILE A 75 43.75 -1.12 16.88
CA ILE A 75 44.28 -1.99 15.81
C ILE A 75 44.13 -1.22 14.51
N SER A 76 45.25 -0.88 13.87
CA SER A 76 45.23 -0.32 12.51
C SER A 76 45.96 -1.26 11.55
N SER A 77 45.40 -1.41 10.36
CA SER A 77 46.04 -2.08 9.24
C SER A 77 46.02 -1.16 8.03
N GLY A 78 46.98 -1.32 7.13
CA GLY A 78 46.87 -0.81 5.76
C GLY A 78 45.76 -1.52 4.97
N ALA A 79 46.02 -1.96 3.74
CA ALA A 79 45.04 -2.64 2.89
C ALA A 79 44.60 -4.06 3.38
N GLY A 80 44.93 -4.44 4.62
CA GLY A 80 44.61 -5.73 5.23
C GLY A 80 43.25 -5.78 5.92
N SER A 81 42.80 -6.98 6.27
CA SER A 81 41.59 -7.22 7.07
C SER A 81 41.94 -7.65 8.48
N ILE A 82 41.34 -7.05 9.50
CA ILE A 82 41.37 -7.56 10.87
C ILE A 82 40.36 -8.70 10.95
N LYS A 83 40.84 -9.93 11.18
CA LYS A 83 39.99 -11.12 11.38
C LYS A 83 40.08 -11.57 12.83
N LEU A 84 38.95 -11.54 13.52
CA LEU A 84 38.80 -12.21 14.81
C LEU A 84 38.33 -13.65 14.54
N GLN A 85 39.06 -14.65 15.03
CA GLN A 85 38.73 -16.06 14.85
C GLN A 85 38.38 -16.68 16.21
N ASP A 86 37.65 -17.80 16.19
CA ASP A 86 37.32 -18.65 17.33
C ASP A 86 36.48 -18.01 18.46
N ASN A 87 35.19 -17.77 18.17
CA ASN A 87 34.15 -17.44 19.16
C ASN A 87 34.51 -16.33 20.16
N THR A 88 35.33 -15.37 19.73
CA THR A 88 35.71 -14.19 20.50
C THR A 88 34.61 -13.14 20.37
N SER A 89 33.93 -12.84 21.48
CA SER A 89 33.01 -11.72 21.55
C SER A 89 33.77 -10.43 21.85
N ILE A 90 33.51 -9.37 21.08
CA ILE A 90 33.92 -8.02 21.47
C ILE A 90 32.82 -7.48 22.39
N THR A 91 33.10 -7.39 23.68
CA THR A 91 32.24 -6.68 24.63
C THR A 91 32.70 -5.23 24.70
N GLY A 92 32.14 -4.34 23.88
CA GLY A 92 32.49 -2.91 23.82
C GLY A 92 32.00 -2.21 22.56
N THR A 93 32.20 -0.89 22.48
CA THR A 93 31.89 -0.09 21.28
C THR A 93 32.97 -0.31 20.22
N VAL A 94 32.59 -0.71 19.00
CA VAL A 94 33.48 -0.80 17.84
C VAL A 94 33.30 0.46 17.00
N GLU A 95 34.26 1.38 17.05
CA GLU A 95 34.26 2.57 16.21
C GLU A 95 35.12 2.34 14.96
N VAL A 96 34.51 2.39 13.77
CA VAL A 96 35.22 2.27 12.49
C VAL A 96 35.41 3.67 11.90
N GLY A 97 36.60 4.24 12.06
CA GLY A 97 36.95 5.52 11.44
C GLY A 97 37.08 5.39 9.91
N GLY A 98 36.30 6.16 9.15
CA GLY A 98 36.41 6.27 7.69
C GLY A 98 35.42 5.41 6.88
N ARG A 99 35.69 5.16 5.59
CA ARG A 99 34.82 4.39 4.67
C ARG A 99 34.92 2.86 4.85
N GLY A 100 35.08 2.39 6.09
CA GLY A 100 35.13 0.96 6.38
C GLY A 100 33.75 0.32 6.19
N LYS A 101 33.68 -0.80 5.45
CA LYS A 101 32.48 -1.63 5.39
C LYS A 101 32.47 -2.58 6.57
N PHE A 102 31.38 -2.59 7.33
CA PHE A 102 31.12 -3.66 8.30
C PHE A 102 30.52 -4.86 7.54
N GLN A 103 31.26 -5.97 7.45
CA GLN A 103 30.75 -7.26 6.96
C GLN A 103 30.80 -8.27 8.12
N GLY A 104 29.93 -8.06 9.10
CA GLY A 104 29.70 -9.02 10.19
C GLY A 104 28.45 -9.83 9.88
N GLY A 105 28.61 -11.10 9.53
CA GLY A 105 27.53 -12.08 9.55
C GLY A 105 27.39 -12.65 10.96
N VAL A 106 26.13 -12.81 11.39
CA VAL A 106 25.64 -13.33 12.68
C VAL A 106 25.47 -12.27 13.77
N LEU A 107 24.23 -11.79 13.87
CA LEU A 107 23.67 -11.06 15.01
C LEU A 107 22.79 -12.06 15.78
N ASP A 108 23.22 -12.48 16.96
CA ASP A 108 22.36 -13.18 17.92
C ASP A 108 21.28 -12.21 18.40
N GLY A 109 20.01 -12.61 18.24
CA GLY A 109 18.80 -11.77 18.33
C GLY A 109 18.43 -11.25 19.72
N SER A 110 19.40 -10.79 20.50
CA SER A 110 19.18 -10.24 21.84
C SER A 110 19.75 -8.83 22.07
N ASN A 111 20.50 -8.26 21.12
CA ASN A 111 21.00 -6.87 21.22
C ASN A 111 20.87 -6.11 19.89
N LEU A 112 20.40 -4.87 19.97
CA LEU A 112 20.27 -3.93 18.84
C LEU A 112 21.60 -3.74 18.13
N ALA A 113 21.65 -4.00 16.83
CA ALA A 113 22.76 -3.60 15.96
C ALA A 113 22.28 -2.53 14.99
N LEU A 114 22.70 -1.29 15.22
CA LEU A 114 22.53 -0.19 14.27
C LEU A 114 23.47 -0.44 13.09
N ILE A 115 22.96 -0.98 11.98
CA ILE A 115 23.72 -1.03 10.73
C ILE A 115 23.50 0.31 10.03
N ALA A 116 24.35 1.29 10.33
CA ALA A 116 24.37 2.55 9.62
C ALA A 116 24.86 2.30 8.17
N LEU A 117 23.94 2.24 7.22
CA LEU A 117 24.27 2.30 5.80
C LEU A 117 24.36 3.79 5.42
N ASN A 118 25.58 4.26 5.15
CA ASN A 118 25.93 5.65 4.77
C ASN A 118 24.77 6.63 4.49
N ALA A 119 24.72 7.71 5.27
CA ALA A 119 23.91 8.92 5.10
C ALA A 119 22.42 8.69 4.73
N GLY A 120 21.60 8.56 5.77
CA GLY A 120 20.15 8.78 5.70
C GLY A 120 19.28 7.54 5.53
N LYS A 121 19.82 6.32 5.76
CA LYS A 121 19.02 5.09 5.75
C LYS A 121 19.47 4.16 6.87
N ASP A 122 18.78 4.25 8.01
CA ASP A 122 18.89 3.26 9.06
C ASP A 122 17.83 2.17 8.84
N ILE A 123 18.23 0.91 8.99
CA ILE A 123 17.29 -0.22 9.12
C ILE A 123 17.24 -0.52 10.61
N GLU A 124 16.08 -0.34 11.23
CA GLU A 124 15.88 -0.59 12.65
C GLU A 124 15.17 -1.95 12.81
N ILE A 125 15.84 -2.91 13.43
CA ILE A 125 15.24 -4.21 13.77
C ILE A 125 14.65 -4.07 15.17
N PHE A 126 13.34 -4.27 15.29
CA PHE A 126 12.65 -4.08 16.57
C PHE A 126 12.97 -5.18 17.58
N PRO A 127 12.86 -4.91 18.90
CA PRO A 127 13.16 -5.88 19.97
C PRO A 127 12.31 -7.16 19.96
N ASP A 128 11.23 -7.20 19.18
CA ASP A 128 10.34 -8.35 19.04
C ASP A 128 10.74 -9.30 17.90
N GLY A 129 11.82 -8.99 17.17
CA GLY A 129 12.32 -9.80 16.06
C GLY A 129 11.66 -9.51 14.72
N THR A 130 10.84 -8.46 14.60
CA THR A 130 10.32 -8.01 13.31
C THR A 130 11.34 -7.14 12.55
N GLU A 131 11.56 -7.47 11.27
CA GLU A 131 12.36 -6.65 10.36
C GLU A 131 11.46 -5.54 9.79
N GLY A 132 11.73 -4.28 10.16
CA GLY A 132 11.01 -3.11 9.66
C GLY A 132 11.96 -2.07 9.08
N LEU A 133 11.69 -1.61 7.85
CA LEU A 133 12.40 -0.46 7.28
C LEU A 133 11.76 0.84 7.78
N LEU A 134 12.26 1.40 8.89
CA LEU A 134 11.88 2.74 9.32
C LEU A 134 12.68 3.79 8.55
N ILE A 135 12.08 4.40 7.52
CA ILE A 135 12.68 5.58 6.87
C ILE A 135 12.19 6.84 7.58
N GLN A 136 12.86 7.22 8.66
CA GLN A 136 12.73 8.57 9.20
C GLN A 136 13.63 9.50 8.38
N ASP A 137 13.05 10.22 7.44
CA ASP A 137 13.66 11.44 6.91
C ASP A 137 12.76 12.63 7.26
N GLY A 138 13.39 13.74 7.64
CA GLY A 138 12.73 15.05 7.75
C GLY A 138 12.47 15.70 6.37
N GLY A 139 12.78 15.00 5.28
CA GLY A 139 12.53 15.38 3.88
C GLY A 139 11.78 14.32 3.07
N ASP A 140 11.48 14.64 1.80
CA ASP A 140 10.76 13.75 0.88
C ASP A 140 11.56 12.48 0.59
N VAL A 141 11.09 11.34 1.11
CA VAL A 141 11.69 10.03 0.82
C VAL A 141 11.31 9.60 -0.60
N ASN A 142 12.23 9.80 -1.55
CA ASN A 142 12.02 9.43 -2.95
C ASN A 142 12.59 8.01 -3.23
N LEU A 143 11.75 6.99 -3.12
CA LEU A 143 12.12 5.61 -3.44
C LEU A 143 11.78 5.29 -4.89
N THR A 144 12.78 5.40 -5.77
CA THR A 144 12.64 4.96 -7.16
C THR A 144 12.77 3.43 -7.25
N GLY A 145 11.66 2.76 -7.58
CA GLY A 145 11.64 1.31 -7.83
C GLY A 145 11.65 0.41 -6.59
N GLY A 146 11.42 0.95 -5.39
CA GLY A 146 11.27 0.16 -4.16
C GLY A 146 9.84 -0.34 -3.97
N THR A 147 9.68 -1.57 -3.48
CA THR A 147 8.39 -2.13 -3.05
C THR A 147 8.30 -2.01 -1.53
N PHE A 148 7.26 -1.36 -1.00
CA PHE A 148 6.85 -1.53 0.39
C PHE A 148 5.87 -2.70 0.45
N SER A 149 6.32 -3.85 0.93
CA SER A 149 5.44 -4.98 1.24
C SER A 149 5.20 -4.99 2.74
N GLY A 150 3.93 -5.04 3.17
CA GLY A 150 3.61 -5.47 4.53
C GLY A 150 3.99 -6.95 4.73
N ASP A 151 3.97 -7.40 5.98
CA ASP A 151 4.18 -8.81 6.32
C ASP A 151 3.24 -9.71 5.49
N SER A 152 3.82 -10.76 4.91
CA SER A 152 3.09 -11.78 4.14
C SER A 152 2.19 -12.67 5.01
N ALA A 153 2.32 -12.60 6.34
CA ALA A 153 1.44 -13.27 7.27
C ALA A 153 0.03 -12.65 7.29
N SER A 154 -0.98 -13.47 7.59
CA SER A 154 -2.37 -13.03 7.80
C SER A 154 -2.43 -11.92 8.85
N GLY A 155 -2.86 -10.72 8.47
CA GLY A 155 -3.06 -9.58 9.38
C GLY A 155 -1.98 -8.51 9.32
N GLY A 156 -1.01 -8.59 8.38
CA GLY A 156 -0.08 -7.50 8.13
C GLY A 156 -0.79 -6.24 7.62
N PHE A 157 -0.59 -5.10 8.29
CA PHE A 157 -1.12 -3.80 7.87
C PHE A 157 0.02 -2.93 7.33
N LEU A 158 -0.14 -2.40 6.11
CA LEU A 158 0.68 -1.27 5.66
C LEU A 158 0.06 0.02 6.18
N ALA A 159 0.60 0.55 7.27
CA ALA A 159 0.11 1.79 7.88
C ALA A 159 0.90 2.99 7.35
N LEU A 160 0.26 3.82 6.53
CA LEU A 160 0.82 5.11 6.08
C LEU A 160 0.35 6.20 7.04
N VAL A 161 1.06 6.38 8.16
CA VAL A 161 0.66 7.31 9.23
C VAL A 161 1.56 8.54 9.21
N GLY A 162 0.98 9.70 8.90
CA GLY A 162 1.67 10.99 9.07
C GLY A 162 1.69 11.41 10.53
N SER A 163 2.88 11.60 11.12
CA SER A 163 3.04 11.97 12.53
C SER A 163 2.68 13.43 12.85
N THR A 164 2.57 14.29 11.83
CA THR A 164 2.40 15.75 12.01
C THR A 164 1.03 16.28 11.59
N HIS A 165 0.21 15.48 10.88
CA HIS A 165 -1.11 15.89 10.43
C HIS A 165 -2.16 14.86 10.84
N ASN A 166 -2.75 15.07 12.02
CA ASN A 166 -3.96 14.39 12.50
C ASN A 166 -5.21 14.59 11.60
N THR A 167 -5.04 15.15 10.40
CA THR A 167 -6.11 15.55 9.48
C THR A 167 -5.82 15.29 8.00
N LYS A 168 -4.58 14.95 7.59
CA LYS A 168 -4.23 14.83 6.15
C LYS A 168 -3.08 13.82 5.93
N GLY A 169 -3.43 12.57 5.66
CA GLY A 169 -2.56 11.62 4.99
C GLY A 169 -3.08 11.43 3.58
N ASP A 170 -2.31 11.86 2.58
CA ASP A 170 -2.69 11.71 1.18
C ASP A 170 -1.93 10.52 0.58
N VAL A 171 -2.66 9.63 -0.10
CA VAL A 171 -2.06 8.63 -0.98
C VAL A 171 -2.14 9.19 -2.40
N ILE A 172 -1.02 9.73 -2.89
CA ILE A 172 -0.96 10.32 -4.23
C ILE A 172 -0.63 9.22 -5.25
N VAL A 173 -1.59 8.92 -6.13
CA VAL A 173 -1.39 8.06 -7.29
C VAL A 173 -1.21 8.95 -8.52
N HIS A 174 -0.11 8.79 -9.26
CA HIS A 174 0.17 9.60 -10.45
C HIS A 174 -0.91 9.40 -11.53
N SER A 175 -1.09 10.39 -12.41
CA SER A 175 -2.20 10.46 -13.39
C SER A 175 -2.28 9.28 -14.39
N THR A 176 -1.21 8.51 -14.51
CA THR A 176 -1.11 7.35 -15.41
C THR A 176 -1.21 6.01 -14.68
N SER A 177 -1.37 6.04 -13.36
CA SER A 177 -1.41 4.86 -12.50
C SER A 177 -2.78 4.72 -11.85
N TYR A 178 -3.04 3.56 -11.26
CA TYR A 178 -4.28 3.31 -10.52
C TYR A 178 -3.97 2.59 -9.21
N PHE A 179 -4.86 2.78 -8.23
CA PHE A 179 -4.89 1.96 -7.04
C PHE A 179 -5.58 0.64 -7.39
N ARG A 180 -4.91 -0.49 -7.17
CA ARG A 180 -5.45 -1.83 -7.43
C ARG A 180 -5.72 -2.54 -6.11
N PHE A 181 -6.94 -3.04 -5.94
CA PHE A 181 -7.25 -4.00 -4.88
C PHE A 181 -6.96 -5.40 -5.42
N ASP A 182 -6.02 -6.13 -4.81
CA ASP A 182 -5.78 -7.53 -5.18
C ASP A 182 -6.77 -8.49 -4.50
N LYS A 183 -7.33 -8.08 -3.36
CA LYS A 183 -8.41 -8.80 -2.69
C LYS A 183 -9.75 -8.12 -2.98
N THR A 184 -10.59 -8.80 -3.74
CA THR A 184 -12.00 -8.46 -3.95
C THR A 184 -12.89 -9.56 -3.37
N ASN A 185 -14.18 -9.26 -3.16
CA ASN A 185 -15.15 -10.25 -2.72
C ASN A 185 -16.05 -10.67 -3.87
N ALA A 186 -16.44 -11.95 -3.86
CA ALA A 186 -17.53 -12.46 -4.67
C ALA A 186 -18.82 -12.36 -3.85
N GLY A 187 -19.62 -11.32 -4.11
CA GLY A 187 -20.80 -10.99 -3.32
C GLY A 187 -20.49 -10.02 -2.18
N ALA A 188 -21.56 -9.62 -1.48
CA ALA A 188 -21.49 -8.63 -0.42
C ALA A 188 -20.55 -9.08 0.71
N PRO A 189 -19.78 -8.16 1.34
CA PRO A 189 -18.95 -8.50 2.49
C PRO A 189 -19.79 -8.98 3.69
N SER A 190 -19.14 -9.71 4.61
CA SER A 190 -19.80 -10.16 5.84
C SER A 190 -20.21 -8.97 6.70
N ALA A 191 -21.37 -9.06 7.35
CA ALA A 191 -21.80 -8.05 8.32
C ALA A 191 -20.83 -7.95 9.51
N GLY A 192 -20.20 -9.07 9.89
CA GLY A 192 -19.19 -9.11 10.96
C GLY A 192 -17.85 -8.46 10.60
N ASP A 193 -17.67 -8.01 9.34
CA ASP A 193 -16.48 -7.25 8.94
C ASP A 193 -16.71 -5.73 9.05
N CYS A 194 -17.88 -5.31 9.57
CA CYS A 194 -18.26 -3.93 9.85
C CYS A 194 -19.26 -3.87 11.01
N ASP A 195 -18.92 -4.52 12.13
CA ASP A 195 -19.78 -4.65 13.32
C ASP A 195 -19.30 -3.82 14.52
N ASP A 196 -18.13 -3.17 14.42
CA ASP A 196 -17.62 -2.23 15.41
C ASP A 196 -17.12 -0.91 14.79
N ASP A 197 -16.86 0.10 15.61
CA ASP A 197 -16.36 1.40 15.15
C ASP A 197 -14.87 1.37 14.74
N GLY A 198 -14.14 0.31 15.08
CA GLY A 198 -12.75 0.08 14.68
C GLY A 198 -12.61 -0.32 13.21
N ASP A 199 -13.69 -0.85 12.63
CA ASP A 199 -13.76 -1.28 11.24
C ASP A 199 -14.06 -0.15 10.23
N ARG A 200 -14.29 1.07 10.73
CA ARG A 200 -14.59 2.24 9.89
C ARG A 200 -13.52 2.48 8.82
N GLY A 201 -13.98 2.77 7.60
CA GLY A 201 -13.12 3.07 6.46
C GLY A 201 -12.63 1.84 5.70
N ARG A 202 -12.99 0.62 6.13
CA ARG A 202 -12.82 -0.57 5.29
C ARG A 202 -13.57 -0.38 3.96
N LEU A 203 -12.89 -0.75 2.88
CA LEU A 203 -13.38 -0.65 1.52
C LEU A 203 -13.35 -2.03 0.87
N VAL A 204 -14.46 -2.43 0.25
CA VAL A 204 -14.58 -3.73 -0.43
C VAL A 204 -15.20 -3.53 -1.80
N ILE A 205 -14.59 -4.15 -2.82
CA ILE A 205 -15.18 -4.27 -4.15
C ILE A 205 -15.86 -5.62 -4.25
N ASP A 206 -17.18 -5.60 -4.46
CA ASP A 206 -18.01 -6.75 -4.78
C ASP A 206 -18.10 -6.91 -6.30
N THR A 207 -17.51 -7.99 -6.78
CA THR A 207 -17.41 -8.33 -8.21
C THR A 207 -18.63 -9.07 -8.74
N THR A 208 -19.52 -9.56 -7.87
CA THR A 208 -20.74 -10.26 -8.28
C THR A 208 -21.89 -9.28 -8.48
N ASN A 209 -22.03 -8.33 -7.56
CA ASN A 209 -23.12 -7.34 -7.59
C ASN A 209 -22.70 -5.98 -8.16
N ASN A 210 -21.46 -5.86 -8.67
CA ASN A 210 -20.88 -4.63 -9.17
C ASN A 210 -21.05 -3.48 -8.17
N ALA A 211 -20.49 -3.61 -6.98
CA ALA A 211 -20.70 -2.63 -5.91
C ALA A 211 -19.42 -2.31 -5.15
N LEU A 212 -19.35 -1.08 -4.65
CA LEU A 212 -18.34 -0.61 -3.71
C LEU A 212 -18.97 -0.47 -2.33
N TYR A 213 -18.41 -1.17 -1.35
CA TYR A 213 -18.87 -1.13 0.03
C TYR A 213 -17.91 -0.34 0.91
N VAL A 214 -18.45 0.58 1.72
CA VAL A 214 -17.70 1.40 2.67
C VAL A 214 -18.21 1.15 4.08
N CYS A 215 -17.36 0.69 4.99
CA CYS A 215 -17.76 0.47 6.37
C CYS A 215 -17.85 1.80 7.13
N ASN A 216 -19.00 2.07 7.75
CA ASN A 216 -19.24 3.23 8.61
C ASN A 216 -19.33 2.89 10.11
N GLY A 217 -18.89 1.69 10.48
CA GLY A 217 -18.80 1.19 11.85
C GLY A 217 -20.08 0.53 12.35
N GLY A 218 -20.01 -0.13 13.50
CA GLY A 218 -20.99 -1.12 13.95
C GLY A 218 -22.46 -0.70 14.03
N VAL A 219 -22.75 0.60 14.15
CA VAL A 219 -24.13 1.10 14.18
C VAL A 219 -24.71 1.26 12.76
N ARG A 220 -23.92 1.81 11.84
CA ARG A 220 -24.37 2.10 10.45
C ARG A 220 -24.04 0.95 9.49
N ALA A 221 -23.08 0.11 9.85
CA ALA A 221 -22.55 -0.98 9.06
C ALA A 221 -22.05 -0.51 7.68
N TRP A 222 -22.22 -1.35 6.66
CA TRP A 222 -21.81 -1.10 5.29
C TRP A 222 -22.75 -0.13 4.57
N ASP A 223 -22.21 0.97 4.06
CA ASP A 223 -22.84 1.71 2.98
C ASP A 223 -22.44 1.07 1.64
N VAL A 224 -23.35 1.10 0.66
CA VAL A 224 -23.12 0.52 -0.66
C VAL A 224 -23.29 1.58 -1.75
N ILE A 225 -22.37 1.56 -2.71
CA ILE A 225 -22.44 2.35 -3.94
C ILE A 225 -22.47 1.35 -5.10
N THR A 226 -23.59 1.30 -5.82
CA THR A 226 -23.70 0.48 -7.03
C THR A 226 -22.82 1.06 -8.14
N LEU A 227 -22.02 0.21 -8.76
CA LEU A 227 -21.16 0.52 -9.88
C LEU A 227 -21.90 0.11 -11.16
N THR A 228 -22.43 1.11 -11.87
CA THR A 228 -23.15 0.90 -13.12
C THR A 228 -22.24 1.26 -14.29
N ASP A 229 -22.22 0.44 -15.33
CA ASP A 229 -21.51 0.81 -16.56
C ASP A 229 -22.26 1.95 -17.26
N SER A 230 -21.51 2.87 -17.87
CA SER A 230 -22.09 3.93 -18.70
C SER A 230 -22.83 3.35 -19.93
N ALA A 231 -22.55 2.09 -20.30
CA ALA A 231 -23.28 1.36 -21.32
C ALA A 231 -24.73 1.03 -20.91
N ASP A 232 -25.00 0.79 -19.63
CA ASP A 232 -26.35 0.51 -19.08
C ASP A 232 -27.20 1.78 -18.96
N LEU A 233 -26.59 2.96 -19.06
CA LEU A 233 -27.26 4.25 -18.97
C LEU A 233 -27.61 4.86 -20.33
N ARG A 234 -27.69 4.08 -21.42
CA ARG A 234 -28.13 4.62 -22.71
C ARG A 234 -29.65 4.82 -22.66
N PRO A 235 -30.15 6.06 -22.42
CA PRO A 235 -31.57 6.25 -22.24
C PRO A 235 -32.24 6.06 -23.60
N THR A 236 -33.15 5.10 -23.67
CA THR A 236 -33.99 4.84 -24.82
C THR A 236 -35.41 5.32 -24.55
N ALA A 237 -36.20 5.48 -25.61
CA ALA A 237 -37.61 5.84 -25.51
C ALA A 237 -38.45 4.81 -26.27
N ILE A 238 -39.45 4.26 -25.61
CA ILE A 238 -40.53 3.50 -26.23
C ILE A 238 -41.69 4.48 -26.44
N GLY A 239 -41.95 4.83 -27.70
CA GLY A 239 -43.01 5.79 -28.06
C GLY A 239 -44.19 5.09 -28.73
N PHE A 240 -45.40 5.39 -28.27
CA PHE A 240 -46.65 4.97 -28.90
C PHE A 240 -47.55 6.17 -29.14
N ILE A 241 -48.09 6.30 -30.36
CA ILE A 241 -48.98 7.41 -30.74
C ILE A 241 -50.38 6.85 -30.90
N ILE A 242 -51.33 7.42 -30.18
CA ILE A 242 -52.75 7.17 -30.32
C ILE A 242 -53.34 8.34 -31.11
N ASP A 243 -53.94 8.07 -32.26
CA ASP A 243 -54.54 9.08 -33.15
C ASP A 243 -55.98 8.69 -33.49
N GLY A 244 -56.92 9.57 -33.15
CA GLY A 244 -58.35 9.42 -33.46
C GLY A 244 -58.71 9.84 -34.90
N GLY A 245 -57.73 10.18 -35.74
CA GLY A 245 -57.96 10.61 -37.12
C GLY A 245 -58.61 11.99 -37.23
N GLY A 246 -58.40 12.85 -36.24
CA GLY A 246 -59.06 14.16 -36.11
C GLY A 246 -60.42 14.12 -35.40
N ALA A 247 -60.89 12.93 -34.99
CA ALA A 247 -61.96 12.77 -34.01
C ALA A 247 -61.36 12.56 -32.60
N VAL A 248 -62.17 12.79 -31.57
CA VAL A 248 -61.81 12.45 -30.18
C VAL A 248 -61.42 10.97 -30.12
N ILE A 249 -60.31 10.66 -29.45
CA ILE A 249 -59.86 9.29 -29.21
C ILE A 249 -61.01 8.50 -28.54
N THR A 250 -61.23 7.25 -28.91
CA THR A 250 -62.24 6.41 -28.24
C THR A 250 -61.66 5.71 -27.02
N VAL A 251 -62.49 5.22 -26.09
CA VAL A 251 -62.00 4.32 -25.01
C VAL A 251 -61.62 2.94 -25.55
N GLY A 252 -60.89 2.16 -24.76
CA GLY A 252 -60.42 0.81 -25.09
C GLY A 252 -59.02 0.76 -25.69
N GLU A 253 -58.59 -0.46 -26.03
CA GLU A 253 -57.26 -0.74 -26.56
C GLU A 253 -56.97 0.01 -27.87
N LYS A 254 -55.73 0.50 -28.02
CA LYS A 254 -55.26 1.28 -29.17
C LYS A 254 -54.17 0.59 -29.98
N GLY A 255 -53.54 -0.42 -29.40
CA GLY A 255 -52.60 -1.29 -30.09
C GLY A 255 -51.47 -1.77 -29.20
N HIS A 256 -50.53 -2.47 -29.82
CA HIS A 256 -49.46 -3.19 -29.15
C HIS A 256 -48.08 -2.89 -29.75
N VAL A 257 -47.05 -3.02 -28.93
CA VAL A 257 -45.65 -2.91 -29.35
C VAL A 257 -44.84 -4.02 -28.69
N GLU A 258 -44.15 -4.82 -29.50
CA GLU A 258 -43.11 -5.75 -29.01
C GLU A 258 -41.84 -4.96 -28.67
N ILE A 259 -41.25 -5.20 -27.51
CA ILE A 259 -40.01 -4.57 -27.07
C ILE A 259 -38.85 -5.55 -27.25
N PRO A 260 -37.95 -5.36 -28.26
CA PRO A 260 -36.94 -6.36 -28.62
C PRO A 260 -35.68 -6.33 -27.74
N TYR A 261 -35.74 -5.70 -26.57
CA TYR A 261 -34.63 -5.59 -25.63
C TYR A 261 -35.16 -5.51 -24.19
N ALA A 262 -34.31 -5.89 -23.24
CA ALA A 262 -34.61 -5.69 -21.82
C ALA A 262 -34.32 -4.23 -21.43
N CYS A 263 -35.16 -3.67 -20.56
CA CYS A 263 -34.95 -2.33 -20.02
C CYS A 263 -35.78 -2.11 -18.76
N THR A 264 -35.38 -1.10 -17.98
CA THR A 264 -36.14 -0.59 -16.84
C THR A 264 -36.76 0.76 -17.18
N ILE A 265 -38.09 0.89 -17.03
CA ILE A 265 -38.82 2.14 -17.23
C ILE A 265 -38.49 3.09 -16.08
N SER A 266 -38.04 4.31 -16.41
CA SER A 266 -37.69 5.34 -15.43
C SER A 266 -38.52 6.63 -15.53
N ARG A 267 -39.35 6.76 -16.58
CA ARG A 267 -40.30 7.88 -16.71
C ARG A 267 -41.38 7.60 -17.75
N VAL A 268 -42.60 8.08 -17.51
CA VAL A 268 -43.64 8.23 -18.54
C VAL A 268 -43.83 9.70 -18.88
N THR A 269 -44.05 10.02 -20.15
CA THR A 269 -44.41 11.36 -20.63
C THR A 269 -45.54 11.24 -21.63
N MET A 270 -46.61 12.01 -21.43
CA MET A 270 -47.74 12.11 -22.33
C MET A 270 -47.79 13.50 -22.93
N LEU A 271 -47.97 13.58 -24.26
CA LEU A 271 -48.05 14.83 -25.01
C LEU A 271 -49.28 14.79 -25.93
N ALA A 272 -50.28 15.59 -25.62
CA ALA A 272 -51.53 15.68 -26.36
C ALA A 272 -51.53 16.84 -27.37
N ASP A 273 -52.41 16.76 -28.36
CA ASP A 273 -52.59 17.78 -29.40
C ASP A 273 -53.37 19.01 -28.94
N GLN A 274 -54.15 18.89 -27.87
CA GLN A 274 -54.99 19.95 -27.32
C GLN A 274 -55.28 19.71 -25.83
N SER A 275 -55.81 20.73 -25.15
CA SER A 275 -56.17 20.61 -23.74
C SER A 275 -57.36 19.67 -23.58
N GLY A 276 -57.27 18.77 -22.61
CA GLY A 276 -58.33 17.81 -22.30
C GLY A 276 -57.95 16.86 -21.18
N ASP A 277 -58.75 15.81 -21.07
CA ASP A 277 -58.52 14.72 -20.12
C ASP A 277 -58.31 13.42 -20.90
N ILE A 278 -57.32 12.62 -20.49
CA ILE A 278 -57.12 11.25 -20.98
C ILE A 278 -56.35 10.42 -19.95
N GLU A 279 -56.78 9.18 -19.76
CA GLU A 279 -56.11 8.16 -18.97
C GLU A 279 -55.69 7.01 -19.88
N VAL A 280 -54.40 6.65 -19.87
CA VAL A 280 -53.86 5.57 -20.69
C VAL A 280 -53.18 4.53 -19.81
N ASP A 281 -53.86 3.42 -19.56
CA ASP A 281 -53.30 2.25 -18.91
C ASP A 281 -52.37 1.51 -19.87
N ILE A 282 -51.30 0.94 -19.33
CA ILE A 282 -50.29 0.21 -20.07
C ILE A 282 -50.26 -1.20 -19.50
N TRP A 283 -50.53 -2.18 -20.35
CA TRP A 283 -50.52 -3.60 -19.98
C TRP A 283 -49.27 -4.25 -20.56
N LYS A 284 -48.73 -5.26 -19.88
CA LYS A 284 -47.53 -5.97 -20.33
C LYS A 284 -47.69 -7.46 -20.16
N ASP A 285 -47.48 -8.20 -21.23
CA ASP A 285 -47.42 -9.66 -21.18
C ASP A 285 -46.31 -10.20 -22.08
N THR A 286 -45.98 -11.47 -21.91
CA THR A 286 -45.07 -12.18 -22.80
C THR A 286 -45.73 -12.48 -24.14
N PHE A 287 -44.93 -12.61 -25.20
CA PHE A 287 -45.44 -13.06 -26.50
C PHE A 287 -46.23 -14.38 -26.43
N GLY A 288 -45.85 -15.29 -25.51
CA GLY A 288 -46.52 -16.59 -25.34
C GLY A 288 -47.94 -16.53 -24.78
N ASN A 289 -48.30 -15.45 -24.09
CA ASN A 289 -49.61 -15.27 -23.44
C ASN A 289 -50.49 -14.23 -24.15
N PHE A 290 -50.02 -13.63 -25.24
CA PHE A 290 -50.74 -12.59 -25.98
C PHE A 290 -52.22 -12.98 -26.28
N PRO A 291 -53.20 -12.05 -26.12
CA PRO A 291 -53.02 -10.63 -25.83
C PRO A 291 -52.98 -10.25 -24.33
N PRO A 292 -52.18 -9.23 -23.95
CA PRO A 292 -52.29 -8.61 -22.62
C PRO A 292 -53.73 -8.15 -22.34
N ALA A 293 -54.15 -8.25 -21.08
CA ALA A 293 -55.45 -7.79 -20.60
C ALA A 293 -55.30 -6.87 -19.38
N ASN A 294 -56.42 -6.32 -18.88
CA ASN A 294 -56.43 -5.42 -17.72
C ASN A 294 -55.76 -5.97 -16.45
N GLY A 295 -55.69 -7.30 -16.30
CA GLY A 295 -54.98 -7.93 -15.19
C GLY A 295 -53.46 -7.76 -15.25
N ASP A 296 -52.94 -7.42 -16.43
CA ASP A 296 -51.52 -7.30 -16.76
C ASP A 296 -51.03 -5.85 -16.72
N SER A 297 -51.82 -4.94 -16.11
CA SER A 297 -51.45 -3.53 -15.96
C SER A 297 -50.13 -3.38 -15.21
N ILE A 298 -49.21 -2.65 -15.82
CA ILE A 298 -47.94 -2.26 -15.19
C ILE A 298 -48.05 -0.94 -14.43
N THR A 299 -49.16 -0.21 -14.58
CA THR A 299 -49.37 1.09 -13.92
C THR A 299 -50.15 0.96 -12.62
N SER A 300 -50.73 -0.22 -12.32
CA SER A 300 -51.52 -0.45 -11.12
C SER A 300 -52.62 0.63 -10.97
N SER A 301 -52.79 1.22 -9.79
CA SER A 301 -53.76 2.30 -9.54
C SER A 301 -53.25 3.70 -9.90
N THR A 302 -52.06 3.85 -10.46
CA THR A 302 -51.41 5.13 -10.81
C THR A 302 -51.25 5.25 -12.33
N VAL A 303 -52.39 5.10 -13.02
CA VAL A 303 -52.50 5.24 -14.47
C VAL A 303 -52.01 6.64 -14.91
N PRO A 304 -51.20 6.76 -15.97
CA PRO A 304 -50.85 8.05 -16.58
C PRO A 304 -52.09 8.86 -16.97
N THR A 305 -52.21 10.07 -16.41
CA THR A 305 -53.39 10.92 -16.59
C THR A 305 -53.00 12.33 -17.00
N ILE A 306 -53.52 12.81 -18.14
CA ILE A 306 -53.64 14.25 -18.41
C ILE A 306 -55.01 14.68 -17.88
N SER A 307 -55.06 15.78 -17.11
CA SER A 307 -56.31 16.34 -16.59
C SER A 307 -56.37 17.85 -16.86
N GLY A 308 -57.28 18.27 -17.73
CA GLY A 308 -57.46 19.67 -18.14
C GLY A 308 -56.21 20.33 -18.74
N ASP A 309 -55.26 19.56 -19.25
CA ASP A 309 -53.95 20.04 -19.71
C ASP A 309 -53.59 19.43 -21.07
N VAL A 310 -52.43 19.75 -21.61
CA VAL A 310 -51.87 19.23 -22.87
C VAL A 310 -50.75 18.21 -22.65
N ALA A 311 -50.25 18.06 -21.42
CA ALA A 311 -49.14 17.17 -21.12
C ALA A 311 -49.19 16.60 -19.70
N HIS A 312 -48.53 15.46 -19.50
CA HIS A 312 -48.31 14.85 -18.20
C HIS A 312 -46.92 14.19 -18.17
N GLN A 313 -46.26 14.17 -17.01
CA GLN A 313 -45.01 13.46 -16.81
C GLN A 313 -44.93 12.91 -15.39
N ASP A 314 -44.56 11.64 -15.27
CA ASP A 314 -44.25 11.01 -13.98
C ASP A 314 -42.86 10.33 -14.03
N THR A 315 -42.02 10.70 -13.08
CA THR A 315 -40.65 10.19 -12.86
C THR A 315 -40.56 9.30 -11.61
N THR A 316 -41.63 9.21 -10.84
CA THR A 316 -41.68 8.46 -9.59
C THR A 316 -42.25 7.06 -9.82
N LEU A 317 -43.21 6.91 -10.75
CA LEU A 317 -43.78 5.63 -11.18
C LEU A 317 -44.28 4.80 -9.99
N THR A 318 -45.05 5.44 -9.11
CA THR A 318 -45.42 4.85 -7.81
C THR A 318 -46.24 3.57 -8.02
N ASN A 319 -45.75 2.43 -7.50
CA ASN A 319 -46.35 1.09 -7.65
C ASN A 319 -46.33 0.50 -9.07
N TRP A 320 -45.53 1.06 -9.98
CA TRP A 320 -45.41 0.49 -11.32
C TRP A 320 -44.55 -0.77 -11.31
N THR A 321 -44.89 -1.72 -12.19
CA THR A 321 -43.94 -2.77 -12.60
C THR A 321 -43.07 -2.19 -13.71
N THR A 322 -41.83 -1.82 -13.40
CA THR A 322 -40.95 -1.08 -14.33
C THR A 322 -40.02 -1.94 -15.15
N SER A 323 -39.86 -3.22 -14.83
CA SER A 323 -39.01 -4.13 -15.59
C SER A 323 -39.72 -4.64 -16.85
N VAL A 324 -39.05 -4.52 -17.98
CA VAL A 324 -39.48 -5.04 -19.28
C VAL A 324 -38.44 -6.04 -19.77
N THR A 325 -38.86 -7.25 -20.06
CA THR A 325 -37.98 -8.28 -20.62
C THR A 325 -37.98 -8.19 -22.14
N ALA A 326 -36.87 -8.55 -22.79
CA ALA A 326 -36.82 -8.65 -24.24
C ALA A 326 -37.90 -9.62 -24.76
N GLY A 327 -38.72 -9.16 -25.71
CA GLY A 327 -39.85 -9.89 -26.28
C GLY A 327 -41.18 -9.70 -25.54
N ASP A 328 -41.21 -8.92 -24.45
CA ASP A 328 -42.48 -8.49 -23.84
C ASP A 328 -43.27 -7.61 -24.83
N ILE A 329 -44.59 -7.70 -24.76
CA ILE A 329 -45.53 -6.90 -25.54
C ILE A 329 -46.20 -5.90 -24.60
N LEU A 330 -46.12 -4.61 -24.95
CA LEU A 330 -46.90 -3.56 -24.29
C LEU A 330 -48.19 -3.29 -25.06
N ALA A 331 -49.32 -3.27 -24.36
CA ALA A 331 -50.61 -2.81 -24.87
C ALA A 331 -50.95 -1.44 -24.27
N TYR A 332 -51.52 -0.55 -25.09
CA TYR A 332 -51.97 0.78 -24.64
C TYR A 332 -53.49 0.84 -24.66
N ASN A 333 -54.11 0.98 -23.50
CA ASN A 333 -55.55 1.02 -23.32
C ASN A 333 -56.01 2.40 -22.81
N VAL A 334 -56.98 3.01 -23.48
CA VAL A 334 -57.57 4.29 -23.04
C VAL A 334 -58.74 3.99 -22.12
N ASP A 335 -58.61 4.32 -20.84
CA ASP A 335 -59.68 4.12 -19.85
C ASP A 335 -60.73 5.23 -19.96
N THR A 336 -60.28 6.47 -20.06
CA THR A 336 -61.13 7.66 -20.19
C THR A 336 -60.51 8.67 -21.13
N VAL A 337 -61.34 9.46 -21.80
CA VAL A 337 -60.91 10.57 -22.68
C VAL A 337 -62.05 11.54 -22.96
N THR A 338 -61.74 12.83 -23.12
CA THR A 338 -62.73 13.88 -23.42
C THR A 338 -62.55 14.56 -24.78
N SER A 339 -61.55 15.44 -24.95
CA SER A 339 -61.38 16.28 -26.15
C SER A 339 -60.18 15.92 -27.00
N ILE A 340 -59.21 15.19 -26.45
CA ILE A 340 -57.92 14.89 -27.09
C ILE A 340 -58.15 14.03 -28.34
N THR A 341 -57.53 14.43 -29.46
CA THR A 341 -57.64 13.70 -30.74
C THR A 341 -56.35 12.97 -31.09
N ARG A 342 -55.22 13.36 -30.48
CA ARG A 342 -53.95 12.64 -30.59
C ARG A 342 -53.13 12.79 -29.30
N VAL A 343 -52.57 11.69 -28.81
CA VAL A 343 -51.62 11.69 -27.70
C VAL A 343 -50.43 10.78 -28.01
N MET A 344 -49.21 11.22 -27.68
CA MET A 344 -48.04 10.36 -27.60
C MET A 344 -47.85 9.92 -26.16
N VAL A 345 -47.65 8.62 -25.93
CA VAL A 345 -47.12 8.07 -24.68
C VAL A 345 -45.68 7.65 -24.92
N SER A 346 -44.75 8.24 -24.17
CA SER A 346 -43.32 7.95 -24.25
C SER A 346 -42.81 7.43 -22.91
N LEU A 347 -42.32 6.19 -22.91
CA LEU A 347 -41.62 5.59 -21.77
C LEU A 347 -40.12 5.80 -21.95
N LYS A 348 -39.49 6.59 -21.08
CA LYS A 348 -38.03 6.60 -20.98
C LYS A 348 -37.61 5.32 -20.25
N CYS A 349 -36.70 4.59 -20.85
CA CYS A 349 -36.14 3.38 -20.27
C CYS A 349 -34.62 3.45 -20.30
N ASP A 350 -34.00 2.83 -19.30
CA ASP A 350 -32.57 2.59 -19.27
C ASP A 350 -32.37 1.12 -19.70
N ARG A 351 -31.52 0.90 -20.71
CA ARG A 351 -31.42 -0.38 -21.41
C ARG A 351 -30.39 -1.27 -20.73
N ASP A 352 -30.78 -2.51 -20.46
CA ASP A 352 -29.92 -3.58 -19.92
C ASP A 352 -29.11 -4.27 -21.03
#